data_AF-A0A388P6U5-F1
#
_entry.id   AF-A0A388P6U5-F1
#
_cell.length_a   1.000
_cell.length_b   1.000
_cell.length_c   1.000
_cell.angle_alpha   90.00
_cell.angle_beta   90.00
_cell.angle_gamma   90.00
#
_symmetry.space_group_name_H-M   'P 1'
#
loop_
_entity.id
_entity.type
_entity.pdbx_description
1 polymer ?
#
loop_
_entity_poly.entity_id
_entity_poly.type
_entity_poly.pdbx_seq_one_letter_code
_entity_poly.pdbx_strand_id
1 'polypeptide(L)'
;MNPDLVRNYLTSLQDRLCATFEEVDGKAKFITDEWKRAEGGGGRTRVIAGGSVIEKGGVAFSDVRGHALPPSATIARPELAGKGFRAMGVSVVQHPLNPYCPTSHMNVRFFCTDGTLIRFVVRRRLRPDAILRLR
;
A
#
# COMPACT_ATOMS: atom_id res chain seq x y z
N MET A 1 -13.63 15.81 -4.07
CA MET A 1 -13.47 14.71 -3.09
C MET A 1 -12.44 15.14 -2.06
N ASN A 2 -12.72 15.07 -0.76
CA ASN A 2 -11.79 15.53 0.27
C ASN A 2 -10.64 14.50 0.46
N PRO A 3 -9.37 14.82 0.11
CA PRO A 3 -8.26 13.88 0.22
C PRO A 3 -7.97 13.41 1.66
N ASP A 4 -8.37 14.17 2.67
CA ASP A 4 -8.15 13.79 4.06
C ASP A 4 -9.12 12.70 4.52
N LEU A 5 -10.34 12.66 3.99
CA LEU A 5 -11.26 11.53 4.19
C LEU A 5 -10.66 10.23 3.62
N VAL A 6 -10.02 10.32 2.44
CA VAL A 6 -9.34 9.17 1.82
C VAL A 6 -8.14 8.72 2.66
N ARG A 7 -7.35 9.67 3.17
CA ARG A 7 -6.23 9.37 4.08
C ARG A 7 -6.70 8.63 5.33
N ASN A 8 -7.79 9.09 5.95
CA ASN A 8 -8.35 8.47 7.15
C ASN A 8 -8.87 7.06 6.86
N TYR A 9 -9.55 6.87 5.72
CA TYR A 9 -9.97 5.54 5.28
C TYR A 9 -8.77 4.59 5.08
N LEU A 10 -7.72 5.04 4.39
CA LEU A 10 -6.56 4.21 4.06
C LEU A 10 -5.73 3.85 5.29
N THR A 11 -5.56 4.76 6.23
CA THR A 11 -4.88 4.48 7.51
C THR A 11 -5.67 3.48 8.35
N SER A 12 -6.99 3.68 8.48
CA SER A 12 -7.89 2.70 9.12
C SER A 12 -7.89 1.34 8.42
N LEU A 13 -7.80 1.31 7.08
CA LEU A 13 -7.67 0.07 6.32
C LEU A 13 -6.38 -0.67 6.66
N GLN A 14 -5.23 0.02 6.74
CA GLN A 14 -3.99 -0.59 7.18
C GLN A 14 -4.12 -1.16 8.60
N ASP A 15 -4.73 -0.42 9.53
CA ASP A 15 -4.91 -0.88 10.91
C ASP A 15 -5.76 -2.15 10.99
N ARG A 16 -6.92 -2.17 10.30
CA ARG A 16 -7.79 -3.36 10.25
C ARG A 16 -7.10 -4.56 9.63
N LEU A 17 -6.38 -4.37 8.52
CA LEU A 17 -5.65 -5.46 7.87
C LEU A 17 -4.58 -6.05 8.80
N CYS A 18 -3.79 -5.21 9.47
CA CYS A 18 -2.77 -5.68 10.40
C CYS A 18 -3.41 -6.46 11.56
N ALA A 19 -4.46 -5.92 12.17
CA ALA A 19 -5.17 -6.60 13.25
C ALA A 19 -5.69 -7.99 12.83
N THR A 20 -6.35 -8.08 11.67
CA THR A 20 -6.83 -9.36 11.13
C THR A 20 -5.69 -10.35 10.85
N PHE A 21 -4.58 -9.89 10.28
CA PHE A 21 -3.44 -10.77 10.01
C PHE A 21 -2.78 -11.28 11.30
N GLU A 22 -2.67 -10.44 12.34
CA GLU A 22 -2.16 -10.88 13.64
C GLU A 22 -3.11 -11.83 14.36
N GLU A 23 -4.42 -11.62 14.24
CA GLU A 23 -5.44 -12.52 14.79
C GLU A 23 -5.37 -13.90 14.12
N VAL A 24 -5.29 -13.94 12.79
CA VAL A 24 -5.14 -15.18 12.02
C VAL A 24 -3.81 -15.87 12.30
N ASP A 25 -2.72 -15.12 12.47
CA ASP A 25 -1.41 -15.71 12.76
C ASP A 25 -1.29 -16.24 14.20
N GLY A 26 -1.86 -15.52 15.17
CA GLY A 26 -1.91 -15.89 16.58
C GLY A 26 -0.56 -15.86 17.31
N LYS A 27 0.56 -15.61 16.62
CA LYS A 27 1.92 -15.62 17.19
C LYS A 27 2.68 -14.33 16.89
N ALA A 28 2.93 -14.04 15.63
CA ALA A 28 3.72 -12.88 15.21
C ALA A 28 2.89 -11.60 15.23
N LYS A 29 3.59 -10.47 15.39
CA LYS A 29 3.03 -9.12 15.44
C LYS A 29 3.72 -8.23 14.42
N PHE A 30 3.01 -7.21 13.94
CA PHE A 30 3.60 -6.26 13.02
C PHE A 30 4.58 -5.33 13.74
N ILE A 31 5.77 -5.19 13.17
CA ILE A 31 6.72 -4.15 13.50
C ILE A 31 6.40 -2.94 12.63
N THR A 32 6.26 -1.78 13.27
CA THR A 32 5.93 -0.52 12.59
C THR A 32 7.16 0.34 12.41
N ASP A 33 7.35 0.83 11.20
CA ASP A 33 8.34 1.84 10.82
C ASP A 33 7.62 3.05 10.21
N GLU A 34 7.73 4.21 10.84
CA GLU A 34 7.16 5.47 10.38
C GLU A 34 8.26 6.35 9.80
N TRP A 35 8.02 6.86 8.59
CA TRP A 35 9.00 7.65 7.87
C TRP A 35 8.36 8.88 7.24
N LYS A 36 9.19 9.90 7.00
CA LYS A 36 8.81 11.16 6.37
C LYS A 36 9.74 11.45 5.19
N ARG A 37 9.24 12.18 4.20
CA ARG A 37 10.05 12.68 3.07
C ARG A 37 10.34 14.16 3.25
N ALA A 38 11.56 14.58 2.91
CA ALA A 38 11.93 16.00 2.90
C ALA A 38 11.05 16.82 1.96
N GLU A 39 10.66 16.24 0.82
CA GLU A 39 9.78 16.85 -0.19
C GLU A 39 8.29 16.90 0.23
N GLY A 40 7.96 16.35 1.40
CA GLY A 40 6.61 16.37 1.97
C GLY A 40 5.89 15.03 1.95
N GLY A 41 5.10 14.82 3.01
CA GLY A 41 4.40 13.56 3.24
C GLY A 41 5.26 12.51 3.96
N GLY A 42 4.90 11.24 3.78
CA GLY A 42 5.53 10.15 4.50
C GLY A 42 4.76 8.84 4.35
N GLY A 43 4.99 7.93 5.29
CA GLY A 43 4.31 6.65 5.31
C GLY A 43 4.51 5.89 6.60
N ARG A 44 3.79 4.77 6.68
CA ARG A 44 3.87 3.82 7.77
C ARG A 44 4.01 2.44 7.14
N THR A 45 5.19 1.86 7.27
CA THR A 45 5.48 0.51 6.82
C THR A 45 5.27 -0.43 7.99
N ARG A 46 4.48 -1.49 7.80
CA ARG A 46 4.31 -2.53 8.81
C ARG A 46 4.73 -3.87 8.22
N VAL A 47 5.64 -4.56 8.90
CA VAL A 47 6.15 -5.88 8.49
C VAL A 47 5.89 -6.93 9.56
N ILE A 48 5.57 -8.14 9.15
CA ILE A 48 5.37 -9.30 10.02
C ILE A 48 6.25 -10.44 9.49
N ALA A 49 6.87 -11.23 10.38
CA ALA A 49 7.68 -12.37 10.00
C ALA A 49 7.76 -13.40 11.13
N GLY A 50 8.05 -14.67 10.79
CA GLY A 50 8.25 -15.73 11.78
C GLY A 50 6.97 -16.18 12.50
N GLY A 51 5.81 -15.92 11.89
CA GLY A 51 4.50 -16.30 12.40
C GLY A 51 4.20 -17.79 12.24
N SER A 52 3.04 -18.20 12.74
CA SER A 52 2.56 -19.58 12.64
C SER A 52 1.82 -19.83 11.32
N VAL A 53 1.24 -18.79 10.74
CA VAL A 53 0.49 -18.85 9.47
C VAL A 53 1.17 -18.00 8.41
N ILE A 54 1.72 -16.85 8.81
CA ILE A 54 2.39 -15.89 7.92
C ILE A 54 3.90 -16.04 8.11
N GLU A 55 4.58 -16.57 7.09
CA GLU A 55 6.04 -16.65 7.08
C GLU A 55 6.65 -15.25 7.04
N LYS A 56 6.16 -14.43 6.10
CA LYS A 56 6.58 -13.03 5.91
C LYS A 56 5.48 -12.22 5.24
N GLY A 57 5.31 -10.98 5.68
CA GLY A 57 4.25 -10.11 5.16
C GLY A 57 4.54 -8.63 5.37
N GLY A 58 3.80 -7.81 4.62
CA GLY A 58 3.91 -6.37 4.71
C GLY A 58 2.61 -5.66 4.36
N VAL A 59 2.25 -4.66 5.15
CA VAL A 59 1.17 -3.71 4.90
C VAL A 59 1.76 -2.31 4.97
N ALA A 60 1.97 -1.68 3.82
CA ALA A 60 2.57 -0.37 3.71
C ALA A 60 1.53 0.69 3.34
N PHE A 61 1.50 1.77 4.11
CA PHE A 61 0.75 2.98 3.80
C PHE A 61 1.71 4.11 3.40
N SER A 62 1.33 4.91 2.41
CA SER A 62 2.03 6.16 2.09
C SER A 62 1.04 7.27 1.73
N ASP A 63 1.44 8.50 2.02
CA ASP A 63 0.78 9.75 1.61
C ASP A 63 1.90 10.76 1.29
N VAL A 64 2.20 10.92 0.01
CA VAL A 64 3.30 11.74 -0.49
C VAL A 64 2.76 12.92 -1.29
N ARG A 65 3.48 14.03 -1.23
CA ARG A 65 3.16 15.26 -1.94
C ARG A 65 4.35 15.66 -2.80
N GLY A 66 4.09 16.38 -3.88
CA GLY A 66 5.14 16.96 -4.70
C GLY A 66 4.65 18.21 -5.42
N HIS A 67 5.60 19.09 -5.76
CA HIS A 67 5.31 20.41 -6.33
C HIS A 67 4.95 20.37 -7.82
N ALA A 68 5.41 19.34 -8.55
CA ALA A 68 5.13 19.20 -9.97
C ALA A 68 4.91 17.72 -10.33
N LEU A 69 3.92 17.47 -11.20
CA LEU A 69 3.72 16.16 -11.81
C LEU A 69 4.90 15.75 -12.69
N PRO A 70 5.31 14.46 -12.67
CA PRO A 70 6.40 13.99 -13.52
C PRO A 70 6.01 14.08 -15.00
N PRO A 71 6.98 14.30 -15.92
CA PRO A 71 6.69 14.43 -17.35
C PRO A 71 5.90 13.25 -17.94
N SER A 72 6.12 12.04 -17.43
CA SER A 72 5.37 10.84 -17.84
C SER A 72 3.86 10.92 -17.55
N ALA A 73 3.44 11.69 -16.55
CA ALA A 73 2.03 11.91 -16.22
C ALA A 73 1.40 13.04 -17.03
N THR A 74 2.20 13.94 -17.62
CA THR A 74 1.73 15.14 -18.34
C THR A 74 1.73 14.95 -19.85
N ILE A 75 2.39 13.94 -20.41
CA ILE A 75 2.37 13.64 -21.86
C ILE A 75 0.93 13.48 -22.37
N ALA A 76 0.10 12.71 -21.66
CA ALA A 76 -1.30 12.47 -22.04
C ALA A 76 -2.24 13.59 -21.58
N ARG A 77 -1.77 14.51 -20.73
CA ARG A 77 -2.55 15.59 -20.10
C ARG A 77 -1.68 16.85 -19.89
N PRO A 78 -1.33 17.57 -20.97
CA PRO A 78 -0.43 18.72 -20.91
C PRO A 78 -0.91 19.84 -19.98
N GLU A 79 -2.22 19.97 -19.77
CA GLU A 79 -2.86 20.93 -18.86
C GLU A 79 -2.53 20.69 -17.38
N LEU A 80 -1.93 19.55 -17.06
CA LEU A 80 -1.49 19.20 -15.71
C LEU A 80 0.00 19.49 -15.48
N ALA A 81 0.73 19.98 -16.49
CA ALA A 81 2.13 20.33 -16.37
C ALA A 81 2.35 21.41 -15.29
N GLY A 82 3.36 21.20 -14.45
CA GLY A 82 3.69 22.12 -13.35
C GLY A 82 2.74 22.11 -12.16
N LYS A 83 1.64 21.33 -12.20
CA LYS A 83 0.72 21.24 -11.06
C LYS A 83 1.26 20.34 -9.95
N GLY A 84 0.99 20.72 -8.71
CA GLY A 84 1.28 19.90 -7.55
C GLY A 84 0.44 18.63 -7.52
N PHE A 85 0.93 17.60 -6.83
CA PHE A 85 0.21 16.34 -6.69
C PHE A 85 0.23 15.83 -5.26
N ARG A 86 -0.76 15.00 -4.95
CA ARG A 86 -0.79 14.16 -3.75
C ARG A 86 -1.13 12.73 -4.16
N ALA A 87 -0.31 11.80 -3.71
CA ALA A 87 -0.46 10.38 -3.96
C ALA A 87 -0.49 9.63 -2.64
N MET A 88 -1.54 8.85 -2.40
CA MET A 88 -1.65 8.03 -1.20
C MET A 88 -2.15 6.63 -1.53
N GLY A 89 -1.83 5.66 -0.69
CA GLY A 89 -2.28 4.30 -0.90
C GLY A 89 -1.87 3.32 0.18
N VAL A 90 -2.50 2.15 0.12
CA VAL A 90 -2.14 0.96 0.90
C VAL A 90 -1.70 -0.13 -0.07
N SER A 91 -0.57 -0.77 0.23
CA SER A 91 -0.06 -1.93 -0.49
C SER A 91 0.15 -3.08 0.47
N VAL A 92 -0.27 -4.27 0.08
CA VAL A 92 -0.23 -5.48 0.89
C VAL A 92 0.42 -6.60 0.11
N VAL A 93 1.32 -7.32 0.75
CA VAL A 93 1.82 -8.63 0.31
C VAL A 93 1.83 -9.54 1.51
N GLN A 94 1.32 -10.77 1.35
CA GLN A 94 1.37 -11.79 2.40
C GLN A 94 1.87 -13.09 1.80
N HIS A 95 2.89 -13.68 2.45
CA HIS A 95 3.43 -15.00 2.17
C HIS A 95 3.06 -15.93 3.33
N PRO A 96 2.06 -16.81 3.14
CA PRO A 96 1.74 -17.84 4.12
C PRO A 96 2.87 -18.87 4.23
N LEU A 97 3.02 -19.46 5.40
CA LEU A 97 3.96 -20.56 5.66
C LEU A 97 3.49 -21.87 5.00
N ASN A 98 2.17 -22.11 4.97
CA ASN A 98 1.61 -23.29 4.34
C ASN A 98 1.65 -23.14 2.81
N PRO A 99 2.35 -24.02 2.06
CA PRO A 99 2.44 -23.92 0.61
C PRO A 99 1.06 -23.96 -0.05
N TYR A 100 0.10 -24.71 0.47
CA TYR A 100 -1.27 -24.78 -0.08
C TYR A 100 -2.08 -23.48 0.10
N CYS A 101 -1.58 -22.51 0.86
CA CYS A 101 -2.16 -21.19 0.97
C CYS A 101 -1.42 -20.20 0.05
N PRO A 102 -2.09 -19.60 -0.95
CA PRO A 102 -1.40 -18.79 -1.95
C PRO A 102 -0.89 -17.47 -1.39
N THR A 103 0.23 -17.01 -1.94
CA THR A 103 0.67 -15.61 -1.76
C THR A 103 -0.40 -14.67 -2.29
N SER A 104 -0.71 -13.62 -1.51
CA SER A 104 -1.69 -12.62 -1.88
C SER A 104 -1.07 -11.23 -1.98
N HIS A 105 -1.58 -10.43 -2.92
CA HIS A 105 -1.22 -9.04 -3.10
C HIS A 105 -2.47 -8.18 -3.28
N MET A 106 -2.51 -7.05 -2.59
CA MET A 106 -3.56 -6.04 -2.72
C MET A 106 -2.95 -4.64 -2.80
N ASN A 107 -3.53 -3.78 -3.61
CA ASN A 107 -3.11 -2.40 -3.69
C ASN A 107 -4.30 -1.47 -3.94
N VAL A 108 -4.46 -0.47 -3.07
CA VAL A 108 -5.45 0.61 -3.18
C VAL A 108 -4.72 1.93 -3.26
N ARG A 109 -4.91 2.71 -4.34
CA ARG A 109 -4.23 4.01 -4.52
C ARG A 109 -5.21 5.11 -4.91
N PHE A 110 -4.93 6.30 -4.41
CA PHE A 110 -5.61 7.55 -4.72
C PHE A 110 -4.58 8.58 -5.18
N PHE A 111 -4.87 9.24 -6.30
CA PHE A 111 -3.99 10.23 -6.91
C PHE A 111 -4.80 11.46 -7.32
N CYS A 112 -4.39 12.64 -6.85
CA CYS A 112 -5.06 13.90 -7.16
C CYS A 112 -4.08 15.05 -7.40
N THR A 113 -4.56 16.03 -8.16
CA THR A 113 -3.95 17.36 -8.33
C THR A 113 -5.03 18.40 -8.04
N ASP A 114 -4.73 19.43 -7.25
CA ASP A 114 -5.68 20.51 -6.91
C ASP A 114 -7.10 20.03 -6.52
N GLY A 115 -7.19 18.96 -5.72
CA GLY A 115 -8.47 18.37 -5.29
C GLY A 115 -9.26 17.59 -6.38
N THR A 116 -8.76 17.57 -7.61
CA THR A 116 -9.31 16.80 -8.73
C THR A 116 -8.74 15.38 -8.70
N LEU A 117 -9.63 14.39 -8.61
CA LEU A 117 -9.27 12.98 -8.70
C LEU A 117 -8.77 12.69 -10.12
N ILE A 118 -7.51 12.28 -10.23
CA ILE A 118 -6.93 11.85 -11.50
C ILE A 118 -7.09 10.33 -11.65
N ARG A 119 -6.87 9.57 -10.57
CA ARG A 119 -6.85 8.11 -10.63
C ARG A 119 -7.11 7.44 -9.28
N PHE A 120 -8.00 6.46 -9.27
CA PHE A 120 -8.22 5.51 -8.18
C PHE A 120 -8.02 4.09 -8.71
N VAL A 121 -7.22 3.26 -8.03
CA VAL A 121 -6.94 1.88 -8.47
C VAL A 121 -7.07 0.93 -7.29
N VAL A 122 -7.85 -0.12 -7.48
CA VAL A 122 -7.87 -1.31 -6.62
C VAL A 122 -7.38 -2.49 -7.45
N ARG A 123 -6.31 -3.15 -7.00
CA ARG A 123 -5.84 -4.42 -7.58
C ARG A 123 -5.75 -5.48 -6.50
N ARG A 124 -6.25 -6.68 -6.80
CA ARG A 124 -6.08 -7.88 -6.00
C ARG A 124 -5.53 -8.99 -6.88
N ARG A 125 -4.52 -9.71 -6.40
CA ARG A 125 -3.97 -10.89 -7.07
C ARG A 125 -3.70 -11.98 -6.05
N LEU A 126 -4.15 -13.19 -6.36
CA LEU A 126 -3.72 -14.42 -5.71
C LEU A 126 -2.76 -15.12 -6.67
N ARG A 127 -1.63 -15.60 -6.16
CA ARG A 127 -0.63 -16.35 -6.93
C ARG A 127 -0.67 -17.81 -6.46
N PRO A 128 -1.42 -18.69 -7.17
CA PRO A 128 -1.49 -20.12 -6.83
C PRO A 128 -0.19 -20.89 -7.13
N ASP A 129 0.72 -20.29 -7.89
CA ASP A 129 1.91 -20.88 -8.52
C ASP A 129 3.21 -20.80 -7.67
N ALA A 130 3.16 -20.34 -6.42
CA ALA A 130 4.34 -20.22 -5.56
C ALA A 130 4.88 -21.55 -4.99
N ILE A 131 4.18 -22.67 -5.21
CA ILE A 131 4.46 -23.98 -4.58
C ILE A 131 5.63 -24.77 -5.22
N LEU A 132 6.16 -24.38 -6.39
CA LEU A 132 6.98 -25.30 -7.20
C LEU A 132 8.35 -24.76 -7.68
N ARG A 133 9.02 -23.89 -6.92
CA ARG A 133 10.42 -23.49 -7.21
C ARG A 133 11.36 -23.53 -6.01
N LEU A 134 11.38 -24.66 -5.30
CA LEU A 134 12.55 -25.11 -4.56
C LEU A 134 12.87 -26.55 -5.02
N ARG A 135 13.64 -26.63 -6.11
CA ARG A 135 14.61 -27.70 -6.38
C ARG A 135 15.96 -27.03 -6.51
#